data_AF-A0A761KU25-F1
#
_entry.id   AF-A0A761KU25-F1
#
_cell.length_a   1.000
_cell.length_b   1.000
_cell.length_c   1.000
_cell.angle_alpha   90.00
_cell.angle_beta   90.00
_cell.angle_gamma   90.00
#
_symmetry.space_group_name_H-M   'P 1'
#
loop_
_entity.id
_entity.type
_entity.pdbx_description
1 polymer ?
#
loop_
_entity_poly.entity_id
_entity_poly.type
_entity_poly.pdbx_seq_one_letter_code
_entity_poly.pdbx_strand_id
1 'polypeptide(L)'
;SKDAIWTSGGKGHLSLYILHPFVGESIIPSTKIMDLFVTKKPSVYGSIPASSVYISGSITVPQGCELSSGSTLEIPFGEFKATDFKDRKGQVAKNATKFTKELQFKCTNISDGIKIFLRIEGMPNANDSNAIDMGNPDIGAVIEGANGKILVPNDASVNQELSVSGLVDDTHRTASTTISAYPISTTGKLPAAGDFEGIATMRIDVE
;
A
#
# COMPACT_ATOMS: atom_id res chain seq x y z
N SER A 1 28.04 20.83 -54.29
CA SER A 1 27.03 21.17 -53.29
C SER A 1 27.33 20.36 -52.05
N LYS A 2 27.76 20.98 -50.94
CA LYS A 2 27.83 20.26 -49.65
C LYS A 2 26.49 20.51 -48.98
N ASP A 3 25.67 19.47 -48.83
CA ASP A 3 24.40 19.57 -48.12
C ASP A 3 24.69 20.00 -46.68
N ALA A 4 24.29 21.22 -46.34
CA ALA A 4 24.44 21.73 -44.98
C ALA A 4 23.44 21.00 -44.09
N ILE A 5 23.93 20.17 -43.17
CA ILE A 5 23.11 19.51 -42.16
C ILE A 5 22.82 20.54 -41.06
N TRP A 6 21.57 20.99 -40.99
CA TRP A 6 21.11 21.89 -39.93
C TRP A 6 20.72 21.06 -38.70
N THR A 7 21.31 21.36 -37.55
CA THR A 7 21.10 20.60 -36.31
C THR A 7 20.54 21.44 -35.15
N SER A 8 20.38 22.76 -35.34
CA SER A 8 19.81 23.64 -34.33
C SER A 8 18.37 23.22 -34.02
N GLY A 9 18.06 23.03 -32.73
CA GLY A 9 16.80 22.44 -32.26
C GLY A 9 16.84 20.92 -32.08
N GLY A 10 17.88 20.22 -32.56
CA GLY A 10 18.02 18.77 -32.41
C GLY A 10 18.51 18.28 -31.04
N LYS A 11 18.90 19.18 -30.13
CA LYS A 11 19.31 18.89 -28.74
C LYS A 11 18.88 20.04 -27.83
N GLY A 12 18.52 19.71 -26.59
CA GLY A 12 18.13 20.68 -25.57
C GLY A 12 17.88 20.03 -24.22
N HIS A 13 17.52 20.85 -23.24
CA HIS A 13 17.08 20.41 -21.91
C HIS A 13 15.63 20.84 -21.71
N LEU A 14 14.90 20.03 -20.95
CA LEU A 14 13.52 20.27 -20.59
C LEU A 14 13.39 20.22 -19.07
N SER A 15 12.62 21.14 -18.51
CA SER A 15 12.21 21.10 -17.11
C SER A 15 10.69 21.09 -17.06
N LEU A 16 10.11 20.15 -16.32
CA LEU A 16 8.69 20.12 -16.01
C LEU A 16 8.46 20.65 -14.60
N TYR A 17 7.34 21.35 -14.43
CA TYR A 17 6.88 21.81 -13.13
C TYR A 17 5.41 21.42 -12.96
N ILE A 18 5.11 20.70 -11.88
CA ILE A 18 3.75 20.29 -11.54
C ILE A 18 3.10 21.43 -10.76
N LEU A 19 2.21 22.17 -11.42
CA LEU A 19 1.49 23.30 -10.81
C LEU A 19 0.41 22.83 -9.85
N HIS A 20 -0.32 21.78 -10.23
CA HIS A 20 -1.37 21.15 -9.43
C HIS A 20 -1.10 19.65 -9.37
N PRO A 21 -1.11 19.05 -8.17
CA PRO A 21 -1.05 17.61 -8.01
C PRO A 21 -2.20 16.92 -8.77
N PHE A 22 -1.98 15.69 -9.22
CA PHE A 22 -2.98 14.88 -9.90
C PHE A 22 -2.83 13.43 -9.47
N VAL A 23 -3.88 12.64 -9.68
CA VAL A 23 -3.89 11.22 -9.37
C VAL A 23 -3.70 10.39 -10.63
N GLY A 24 -2.86 9.34 -10.55
CA GLY A 24 -2.66 8.39 -11.63
C GLY A 24 -1.73 8.93 -12.72
N GLU A 25 -2.29 9.27 -13.88
CA GLU A 25 -1.53 9.65 -15.08
C GLU A 25 -2.00 11.00 -15.65
N SER A 26 -1.03 11.81 -16.07
CA SER A 26 -1.26 13.02 -16.88
C SER A 26 -0.63 12.84 -18.26
N ILE A 27 -1.45 12.97 -19.30
CA ILE A 27 -1.01 12.83 -20.70
C ILE A 27 -0.69 14.22 -21.26
N ILE A 28 0.52 14.37 -21.79
CA ILE A 28 0.94 15.53 -22.58
C ILE A 28 0.71 15.17 -24.05
N PRO A 29 -0.34 15.70 -24.70
CA PRO A 29 -0.52 15.52 -26.14
C PRO A 29 0.61 16.21 -26.89
N SER A 30 0.76 15.91 -28.19
CA SER A 30 1.76 16.57 -29.04
C SER A 30 1.58 18.10 -29.00
N THR A 31 2.43 18.76 -28.23
CA THR A 31 2.33 20.17 -27.88
C THR A 31 3.57 20.88 -28.36
N LYS A 32 3.39 21.95 -29.15
CA LYS A 32 4.49 22.79 -29.60
C LYS A 32 5.00 23.64 -28.43
N ILE A 33 6.28 23.49 -28.07
CA ILE A 33 6.89 24.19 -26.94
C ILE A 33 7.88 25.27 -27.36
N MET A 34 8.38 25.23 -28.59
CA MET A 34 9.37 26.21 -29.06
C MET A 34 9.37 26.31 -30.59
N ASP A 35 9.57 27.53 -31.09
CA ASP A 35 9.87 27.84 -32.48
C ASP A 35 11.27 28.44 -32.58
N LEU A 36 12.11 27.91 -33.46
CA LEU A 36 13.45 28.45 -33.73
C LEU A 36 13.44 29.26 -35.03
N PHE A 37 13.90 30.51 -34.93
CA PHE A 37 14.06 31.40 -36.07
C PHE A 37 15.55 31.60 -36.38
N VAL A 38 15.88 31.68 -37.67
CA VAL A 38 17.27 31.85 -38.13
C VAL A 38 17.38 33.16 -38.89
N THR A 39 18.48 33.89 -38.67
CA THR A 39 18.79 35.10 -39.43
C THR A 39 20.28 35.22 -39.75
N LYS A 40 20.58 35.93 -40.84
CA LYS A 40 21.94 36.39 -41.18
C LYS A 40 22.18 37.85 -40.83
N LYS A 41 21.14 38.59 -40.38
CA LYS A 41 21.21 40.01 -39.99
C LYS A 41 20.67 40.16 -38.56
N PRO A 42 21.46 40.68 -37.60
CA PRO A 42 21.02 40.86 -36.22
C PRO A 42 19.67 41.59 -36.15
N SER A 43 18.78 41.07 -35.29
CA SER A 43 17.45 41.62 -35.03
C SER A 43 16.47 41.64 -36.22
N VAL A 44 16.75 40.95 -37.32
CA VAL A 44 15.83 40.83 -38.46
C VAL A 44 15.46 39.37 -38.65
N TYR A 45 14.27 38.96 -38.21
CA TYR A 45 13.78 37.57 -38.31
C TYR A 45 12.59 37.48 -39.26
N GLY A 46 12.44 36.33 -39.93
CA GLY A 46 11.24 36.02 -40.70
C GLY A 46 10.07 35.58 -39.81
N SER A 47 8.86 35.56 -40.36
CA SER A 47 7.65 35.09 -39.66
C SER A 47 7.47 33.57 -39.64
N ILE A 48 8.28 32.84 -40.42
CA ILE A 48 8.22 31.38 -40.54
C ILE A 48 9.41 30.79 -39.76
N PRO A 49 9.18 29.89 -38.79
CA PRO A 49 10.26 29.24 -38.06
C PRO A 49 11.04 28.27 -38.97
N ALA A 50 12.34 28.16 -38.73
CA ALA A 50 13.20 27.20 -39.40
C ALA A 50 12.98 25.78 -38.87
N SER A 51 12.59 25.65 -37.59
CA SER A 51 12.23 24.38 -36.96
C SER A 51 11.34 24.65 -35.75
N SER A 52 10.49 23.68 -35.43
CA SER A 52 9.62 23.71 -34.25
C SER A 52 9.88 22.48 -33.40
N VAL A 53 9.82 22.63 -32.08
CA VAL A 53 9.99 21.53 -31.12
C VAL A 53 8.63 21.21 -30.51
N TYR A 54 8.28 19.93 -30.58
CA TYR A 54 7.08 19.38 -29.98
C TYR A 54 7.47 18.41 -28.87
N ILE A 55 6.63 18.33 -27.85
CA ILE A 55 6.73 17.31 -26.81
C ILE A 55 5.41 16.55 -26.71
N SER A 56 5.52 15.26 -26.44
CA SER A 56 4.42 14.41 -26.01
C SER A 56 4.96 13.39 -25.01
N GLY A 57 4.11 12.89 -24.14
CA GLY A 57 4.47 11.85 -23.20
C GLY A 57 3.41 11.72 -22.12
N SER A 58 3.72 10.96 -21.08
CA SER A 58 2.89 10.89 -19.89
C SER A 58 3.71 10.98 -18.62
N ILE A 59 3.07 11.43 -17.56
CA ILE A 59 3.62 11.52 -16.20
C ILE A 59 2.73 10.67 -15.31
N THR A 60 3.32 9.68 -14.65
CA THR A 60 2.60 8.82 -13.70
C THR A 60 3.11 9.07 -12.28
N VAL A 61 2.20 9.17 -11.32
CA VAL A 61 2.56 9.33 -9.90
C VAL A 61 2.34 8.02 -9.14
N PRO A 62 3.25 7.63 -8.23
CA PRO A 62 3.07 6.43 -7.41
C PRO A 62 1.93 6.63 -6.42
N GLN A 63 1.11 5.59 -6.27
CA GLN A 63 0.04 5.50 -5.28
C GLN A 63 0.55 4.75 -4.06
N GLY A 64 0.09 5.12 -2.87
CA GLY A 64 0.51 4.43 -1.66
C GLY A 64 -0.30 4.80 -0.43
N CYS A 65 -0.23 3.93 0.57
CA CYS A 65 -0.77 4.16 1.90
C CYS A 65 0.27 3.80 2.95
N GLU A 66 0.40 4.65 3.96
CA GLU A 66 1.29 4.45 5.10
C GLU A 66 0.47 4.41 6.39
N LEU A 67 0.83 3.51 7.31
CA LEU A 67 0.19 3.46 8.62
C LEU A 67 0.49 4.76 9.39
N SER A 68 -0.54 5.35 9.98
CA SER A 68 -0.39 6.57 10.80
C SER A 68 0.60 6.35 11.95
N SER A 69 1.54 7.30 12.08
CA SER A 69 2.55 7.37 13.13
C SER A 69 1.93 7.29 14.54
N GLY A 70 2.52 6.47 15.43
CA GLY A 70 2.07 6.30 16.83
C GLY A 70 1.33 4.99 17.11
N SER A 71 1.10 4.15 16.10
CA SER A 71 0.47 2.85 16.25
C SER A 71 1.52 1.79 16.62
N THR A 72 1.73 1.51 17.91
CA THR A 72 2.51 0.33 18.33
C THR A 72 1.74 -0.94 17.94
N LEU A 73 2.25 -1.75 17.02
CA LEU A 73 1.57 -2.97 16.55
C LEU A 73 1.86 -4.20 17.42
N GLU A 74 2.32 -3.99 18.64
CA GLU A 74 2.48 -5.06 19.63
C GLU A 74 1.11 -5.43 20.20
N ILE A 75 0.81 -6.73 20.20
CA ILE A 75 -0.44 -7.29 20.72
C ILE A 75 -0.11 -8.23 21.89
N PRO A 76 -0.16 -7.73 23.13
CA PRO A 76 0.11 -8.55 24.30
C PRO A 76 -1.12 -9.37 24.67
N PHE A 77 -1.13 -10.67 24.33
CA PHE A 77 -2.23 -11.56 24.75
C PHE A 77 -2.23 -11.82 26.27
N GLY A 78 -1.09 -11.66 26.94
CA GLY A 78 -0.93 -11.87 28.36
C GLY A 78 -0.61 -13.33 28.72
N GLU A 79 -0.74 -13.65 30.01
CA GLU A 79 -0.42 -14.96 30.55
C GLU A 79 -1.65 -15.88 30.60
N PHE A 80 -1.45 -17.14 30.20
CA PHE A 80 -2.48 -18.17 30.20
C PHE A 80 -1.99 -19.44 30.89
N LYS A 81 -2.91 -20.17 31.53
CA LYS A 81 -2.59 -21.52 31.99
C LYS A 81 -2.63 -22.45 30.79
N ALA A 82 -1.73 -23.44 30.73
CA ALA A 82 -1.77 -24.43 29.64
C ALA A 82 -3.13 -25.13 29.52
N THR A 83 -3.84 -25.31 30.65
CA THR A 83 -5.21 -25.87 30.68
C THR A 83 -6.24 -25.01 29.94
N ASP A 84 -5.99 -23.73 29.71
CA ASP A 84 -6.89 -22.83 28.98
C ASP A 84 -6.91 -23.13 27.48
N PHE A 85 -5.95 -23.90 26.97
CA PHE A 85 -5.88 -24.35 25.57
C PHE A 85 -6.33 -25.81 25.38
N LYS A 86 -6.40 -26.60 26.46
CA LYS A 86 -6.70 -28.03 26.39
C LYS A 86 -8.14 -28.27 25.89
N ASP A 87 -8.29 -29.23 24.97
CA ASP A 87 -9.54 -29.68 24.36
C ASP A 87 -10.29 -28.58 23.59
N ARG A 88 -9.53 -27.62 23.02
CA ARG A 88 -10.06 -26.40 22.37
C ARG A 88 -9.50 -26.16 20.97
N LYS A 89 -9.25 -27.23 20.21
CA LYS A 89 -8.71 -27.12 18.83
C LYS A 89 -9.53 -26.13 17.98
N GLY A 90 -8.85 -25.17 17.37
CA GLY A 90 -9.41 -24.10 16.54
C GLY A 90 -10.18 -23.02 17.32
N GLN A 91 -10.19 -23.08 18.66
CA GLN A 91 -10.94 -22.15 19.49
C GLN A 91 -10.01 -21.23 20.28
N VAL A 92 -10.53 -20.04 20.57
CA VAL A 92 -9.91 -19.07 21.47
C VAL A 92 -9.59 -19.72 22.83
N ALA A 93 -8.42 -19.39 23.39
CA ALA A 93 -8.05 -19.85 24.71
C ALA A 93 -9.11 -19.45 25.75
N LYS A 94 -9.33 -20.31 26.75
CA LYS A 94 -10.28 -20.01 27.82
C LYS A 94 -9.85 -18.74 28.55
N ASN A 95 -10.81 -17.85 28.82
CA ASN A 95 -10.59 -16.54 29.46
C ASN A 95 -9.76 -15.54 28.64
N ALA A 96 -9.41 -15.83 27.38
CA ALA A 96 -8.76 -14.82 26.54
C ALA A 96 -9.75 -13.72 26.14
N THR A 97 -9.27 -12.49 26.10
CA THR A 97 -9.97 -11.36 25.52
C THR A 97 -9.49 -11.16 24.08
N LYS A 98 -10.41 -10.74 23.20
CA LYS A 98 -10.03 -10.26 21.87
C LYS A 98 -9.39 -8.88 22.03
N PHE A 99 -8.17 -8.71 21.54
CA PHE A 99 -7.50 -7.43 21.48
C PHE A 99 -7.92 -6.71 20.19
N THR A 100 -8.72 -5.66 20.32
CA THR A 100 -9.20 -4.88 19.16
C THR A 100 -8.37 -3.62 18.98
N LYS A 101 -7.89 -3.38 17.76
CA LYS A 101 -7.12 -2.21 17.40
C LYS A 101 -7.70 -1.55 16.16
N GLU A 102 -7.88 -0.24 16.23
CA GLU A 102 -8.16 0.59 15.06
C GLU A 102 -6.86 0.89 14.32
N LEU A 103 -6.90 0.73 13.00
CA LEU A 103 -5.81 1.02 12.08
C LEU A 103 -6.24 2.16 11.19
N GLN A 104 -5.38 3.16 11.08
CA GLN A 104 -5.59 4.30 10.19
C GLN A 104 -4.37 4.46 9.29
N PHE A 105 -4.62 4.62 8.01
CA PHE A 105 -3.62 4.78 6.96
C PHE A 105 -3.79 6.14 6.29
N LYS A 106 -2.67 6.82 6.07
CA LYS A 106 -2.58 8.03 5.24
C LYS A 106 -2.26 7.58 3.83
N CYS A 107 -3.15 7.89 2.89
CA CYS A 107 -3.03 7.47 1.51
C CYS A 107 -2.83 8.66 0.59
N THR A 108 -1.97 8.50 -0.41
CA THR A 108 -1.59 9.55 -1.36
C THR A 108 -1.79 9.04 -2.79
N ASN A 109 -2.29 9.92 -3.65
CA ASN A 109 -2.54 9.66 -5.06
C ASN A 109 -3.48 8.46 -5.30
N ILE A 110 -4.49 8.26 -4.45
CA ILE A 110 -5.56 7.27 -4.67
C ILE A 110 -6.80 8.01 -5.15
N SER A 111 -7.42 7.52 -6.24
CA SER A 111 -8.61 8.13 -6.85
C SER A 111 -9.90 7.73 -6.10
N ASP A 112 -10.97 8.48 -6.33
CA ASP A 112 -12.29 8.09 -5.83
C ASP A 112 -12.76 6.79 -6.49
N GLY A 113 -13.45 5.95 -5.70
CA GLY A 113 -13.96 4.65 -6.16
C GLY A 113 -12.95 3.51 -6.13
N ILE A 114 -11.66 3.80 -5.93
CA ILE A 114 -10.62 2.78 -5.73
C ILE A 114 -10.80 2.14 -4.35
N LYS A 115 -10.68 0.81 -4.32
CA LYS A 115 -10.79 0.01 -3.10
C LYS A 115 -9.41 -0.25 -2.52
N ILE A 116 -9.36 -0.28 -1.20
CA ILE A 116 -8.13 -0.56 -0.47
C ILE A 116 -8.40 -1.77 0.41
N PHE A 117 -7.51 -2.75 0.35
CA PHE A 117 -7.65 -4.01 1.05
C PHE A 117 -6.47 -4.25 1.99
N LEU A 118 -6.75 -4.77 3.18
CA LEU A 118 -5.76 -5.29 4.12
C LEU A 118 -5.70 -6.82 4.02
N ARG A 119 -4.48 -7.33 3.96
CA ARG A 119 -4.14 -8.75 4.11
C ARG A 119 -3.03 -8.93 5.13
N ILE A 120 -2.91 -10.16 5.63
CA ILE A 120 -1.88 -10.56 6.58
C ILE A 120 -0.91 -11.52 5.90
N GLU A 121 0.37 -11.21 5.97
CA GLU A 121 1.47 -12.07 5.57
C GLU A 121 2.22 -12.55 6.81
N GLY A 122 2.60 -13.82 6.87
CA GLY A 122 3.25 -14.38 8.06
C GLY A 122 3.37 -15.89 7.98
N MET A 123 4.11 -16.50 8.90
CA MET A 123 4.23 -17.96 8.93
C MET A 123 2.93 -18.56 9.49
N PRO A 124 2.17 -19.38 8.75
CA PRO A 124 1.00 -20.04 9.29
C PRO A 124 1.42 -21.16 10.27
N ASN A 125 0.64 -21.39 11.31
CA ASN A 125 0.87 -22.49 12.22
C ASN A 125 0.68 -23.83 11.49
N ALA A 126 1.60 -24.77 11.72
CA ALA A 126 1.60 -26.06 11.02
C ALA A 126 0.35 -26.93 11.28
N ASN A 127 -0.36 -26.72 12.40
CA ASN A 127 -1.53 -27.50 12.78
C ASN A 127 -2.87 -26.80 12.54
N ASP A 128 -2.86 -25.48 12.30
CA ASP A 128 -4.02 -24.68 11.94
C ASP A 128 -3.59 -23.49 11.07
N SER A 129 -3.84 -23.59 9.76
CA SER A 129 -3.43 -22.57 8.79
C SER A 129 -4.14 -21.23 8.96
N ASN A 130 -5.22 -21.16 9.73
CA ASN A 130 -5.91 -19.91 10.03
C ASN A 130 -5.15 -19.05 11.06
N ALA A 131 -4.18 -19.63 11.76
CA ALA A 131 -3.42 -18.96 12.79
C ALA A 131 -1.97 -18.67 12.33
N ILE A 132 -1.43 -17.58 12.86
CA ILE A 132 -0.02 -17.22 12.78
C ILE A 132 0.75 -18.12 13.77
N ASP A 133 1.90 -18.63 13.33
CA ASP A 133 2.81 -19.39 14.15
C ASP A 133 3.43 -18.51 15.24
N MET A 134 3.43 -19.02 16.47
CA MET A 134 4.03 -18.35 17.63
C MET A 134 5.25 -19.11 18.16
N GLY A 135 5.84 -20.00 17.35
CA GLY A 135 6.94 -20.88 17.77
C GLY A 135 6.49 -22.04 18.66
N ASN A 136 5.19 -22.33 18.70
CA ASN A 136 4.60 -23.44 19.45
C ASN A 136 3.58 -24.18 18.57
N PRO A 137 3.65 -25.52 18.47
CA PRO A 137 2.74 -26.28 17.61
C PRO A 137 1.29 -26.28 18.10
N ASP A 138 1.03 -26.00 19.38
CA ASP A 138 -0.27 -26.12 20.05
C ASP A 138 -0.96 -24.77 20.32
N ILE A 139 -0.26 -23.64 20.07
CA ILE A 139 -0.75 -22.27 20.24
C ILE A 139 -0.52 -21.48 18.95
N GLY A 140 -1.48 -20.66 18.56
CA GLY A 140 -1.32 -19.72 17.46
C GLY A 140 -2.12 -18.45 17.70
N ALA A 141 -1.82 -17.41 16.92
CA ALA A 141 -2.55 -16.14 16.97
C ALA A 141 -3.47 -15.99 15.76
N VAL A 142 -4.72 -15.61 15.96
CA VAL A 142 -5.66 -15.31 14.89
C VAL A 142 -5.86 -13.80 14.82
N ILE A 143 -5.90 -13.25 13.61
CA ILE A 143 -6.34 -11.88 13.34
C ILE A 143 -7.66 -11.95 12.58
N GLU A 144 -8.68 -11.28 13.09
CA GLU A 144 -10.01 -11.13 12.51
C GLU A 144 -10.18 -9.68 12.04
N GLY A 145 -10.69 -9.50 10.81
CA GLY A 145 -11.00 -8.17 10.29
C GLY A 145 -12.32 -7.63 10.83
N ALA A 146 -12.60 -6.35 10.58
CA ALA A 146 -13.88 -5.70 10.91
C ALA A 146 -15.11 -6.41 10.32
N ASN A 147 -14.93 -7.17 9.23
CA ASN A 147 -15.96 -8.01 8.62
C ASN A 147 -16.27 -9.32 9.39
N GLY A 148 -15.58 -9.58 10.50
CA GLY A 148 -15.71 -10.79 11.31
C GLY A 148 -15.07 -12.04 10.69
N LYS A 149 -14.34 -11.91 9.57
CA LYS A 149 -13.60 -13.00 8.95
C LYS A 149 -12.16 -13.03 9.45
N ILE A 150 -11.64 -14.23 9.61
CA ILE A 150 -10.22 -14.45 9.89
C ILE A 150 -9.41 -14.02 8.66
N LEU A 151 -8.39 -13.20 8.86
CA LEU A 151 -7.39 -12.85 7.85
C LEU A 151 -6.31 -13.93 7.83
N VAL A 152 -6.54 -14.97 7.00
CA VAL A 152 -5.67 -16.14 6.91
C VAL A 152 -4.27 -15.71 6.40
N PRO A 153 -3.18 -16.05 7.11
CA PRO A 153 -1.84 -15.67 6.69
C PRO A 153 -1.50 -16.17 5.28
N ASN A 154 -1.02 -15.27 4.42
CA ASN A 154 -0.64 -15.51 3.03
C ASN A 154 -1.77 -15.97 2.08
N ASP A 155 -3.04 -15.88 2.48
CA ASP A 155 -4.17 -16.16 1.60
C ASP A 155 -4.58 -14.89 0.83
N ALA A 156 -4.34 -14.86 -0.49
CA ALA A 156 -4.70 -13.73 -1.34
C ALA A 156 -6.21 -13.58 -1.57
N SER A 157 -7.00 -14.64 -1.35
CA SER A 157 -8.45 -14.61 -1.52
C SER A 157 -9.20 -14.01 -0.32
N VAL A 158 -8.51 -13.85 0.82
CA VAL A 158 -9.08 -13.35 2.06
C VAL A 158 -8.53 -11.96 2.35
N ASN A 159 -9.40 -10.97 2.31
CA ASN A 159 -9.04 -9.58 2.55
C ASN A 159 -10.09 -8.82 3.35
N GLN A 160 -9.67 -7.69 3.92
CA GLN A 160 -10.54 -6.72 4.59
C GLN A 160 -10.56 -5.43 3.77
N GLU A 161 -11.72 -5.06 3.22
CA GLU A 161 -11.91 -3.74 2.60
C GLU A 161 -11.83 -2.65 3.67
N LEU A 162 -11.03 -1.62 3.43
CA LEU A 162 -10.90 -0.47 4.32
C LEU A 162 -12.01 0.55 4.04
N SER A 163 -12.42 1.28 5.07
CA SER A 163 -13.26 2.46 4.92
C SER A 163 -12.39 3.60 4.40
N VAL A 164 -12.63 4.04 3.17
CA VAL A 164 -11.85 5.10 2.51
C VAL A 164 -12.61 6.42 2.59
N SER A 165 -11.98 7.45 3.13
CA SER A 165 -12.54 8.79 3.18
C SER A 165 -12.54 9.45 1.80
N GLY A 166 -13.33 10.52 1.65
CA GLY A 166 -13.13 11.48 0.57
C GLY A 166 -11.74 12.11 0.63
N LEU A 167 -11.36 12.74 -0.48
CA LEU A 167 -10.14 13.55 -0.57
C LEU A 167 -10.17 14.69 0.45
N VAL A 168 -9.11 14.81 1.22
CA VAL A 168 -8.87 15.92 2.16
C VAL A 168 -8.25 17.11 1.44
N ASP A 169 -7.44 16.82 0.42
CA ASP A 169 -6.89 17.75 -0.58
C ASP A 169 -6.81 17.05 -1.94
N ASP A 170 -6.14 17.65 -2.93
CA ASP A 170 -6.05 17.11 -4.31
C ASP A 170 -5.49 15.67 -4.40
N THR A 171 -4.75 15.19 -3.39
CA THR A 171 -4.04 13.90 -3.45
C THR A 171 -4.13 13.03 -2.20
N HIS A 172 -4.52 13.59 -1.06
CA HIS A 172 -4.50 12.87 0.22
C HIS A 172 -5.90 12.44 0.66
N ARG A 173 -5.97 11.22 1.21
CA ARG A 173 -7.14 10.69 1.90
C ARG A 173 -6.72 9.79 3.05
N THR A 174 -7.70 9.39 3.86
CA THR A 174 -7.50 8.42 4.93
C THR A 174 -8.24 7.13 4.63
N ALA A 175 -7.64 6.00 5.02
CA ALA A 175 -8.28 4.71 4.99
C ALA A 175 -8.21 4.10 6.39
N SER A 176 -9.28 3.46 6.87
CA SER A 176 -9.30 2.86 8.20
C SER A 176 -10.00 1.51 8.25
N THR A 177 -9.62 0.72 9.24
CA THR A 177 -10.30 -0.54 9.58
C THR A 177 -10.04 -0.88 11.04
N THR A 178 -10.74 -1.88 11.56
CA THR A 178 -10.45 -2.48 12.85
C THR A 178 -10.00 -3.92 12.64
N ILE A 179 -9.06 -4.35 13.47
CA ILE A 179 -8.66 -5.75 13.59
C ILE A 179 -8.85 -6.21 15.02
N SER A 180 -9.19 -7.48 15.19
CA SER A 180 -9.25 -8.16 16.49
C SER A 180 -8.29 -9.34 16.48
N ALA A 181 -7.39 -9.40 17.45
CA ALA A 181 -6.43 -10.47 17.58
C ALA A 181 -6.66 -11.27 18.87
N TYR A 182 -6.47 -12.59 18.82
CA TYR A 182 -6.62 -13.45 19.99
C TYR A 182 -5.84 -14.77 19.84
N PRO A 183 -5.37 -15.35 20.96
CA PRO A 183 -4.69 -16.64 20.94
C PRO A 183 -5.70 -17.79 20.83
N ILE A 184 -5.36 -18.82 20.06
CA ILE A 184 -6.14 -20.05 19.90
C ILE A 184 -5.31 -21.27 20.26
N SER A 185 -5.98 -22.38 20.57
CA SER A 185 -5.33 -23.69 20.55
C SER A 185 -5.41 -24.27 19.14
N THR A 186 -4.26 -24.62 18.55
CA THR A 186 -4.18 -25.13 17.18
C THR A 186 -4.34 -26.65 17.10
N THR A 187 -4.06 -27.36 18.20
CA THR A 187 -4.17 -28.84 18.27
C THR A 187 -5.20 -29.35 19.27
N GLY A 188 -5.58 -28.53 20.25
CA GLY A 188 -6.34 -28.95 21.43
C GLY A 188 -5.51 -29.67 22.50
N LYS A 189 -4.20 -29.83 22.30
CA LYS A 189 -3.32 -30.42 23.32
C LYS A 189 -2.97 -29.40 24.40
N LEU A 190 -2.40 -29.91 25.49
CA LEU A 190 -1.83 -29.07 26.53
C LEU A 190 -0.48 -28.51 26.03
N PRO A 191 -0.32 -27.19 25.81
CA PRO A 191 0.93 -26.62 25.35
C PRO A 191 2.01 -26.68 26.42
N ALA A 192 3.28 -26.71 25.99
CA ALA A 192 4.41 -26.52 26.88
C ALA A 192 4.40 -25.11 27.51
N ALA A 193 4.86 -25.01 28.76
CA ALA A 193 5.04 -23.71 29.40
C ALA A 193 6.21 -22.95 28.78
N GLY A 194 6.06 -21.64 28.61
CA GLY A 194 7.09 -20.76 28.05
C GLY A 194 6.50 -19.46 27.54
N ASP A 195 7.39 -18.58 27.08
CA ASP A 195 7.04 -17.35 26.39
C ASP A 195 7.03 -17.59 24.88
N PHE A 196 6.01 -17.09 24.20
CA PHE A 196 5.78 -17.33 22.78
C PHE A 196 5.49 -16.01 22.08
N GLU A 197 6.05 -15.85 20.88
CA GLU A 197 5.88 -14.68 20.04
C GLU A 197 5.67 -15.11 18.60
N GLY A 198 4.77 -14.42 17.90
CA GLY A 198 4.55 -14.58 16.47
C GLY A 198 4.63 -13.22 15.78
N ILE A 199 5.14 -13.22 14.55
CA ILE A 199 5.28 -12.00 13.74
C ILE A 199 4.43 -12.15 12.49
N ALA A 200 3.67 -11.11 12.19
CA ALA A 200 2.94 -10.98 10.95
C ALA A 200 3.09 -9.56 10.39
N THR A 201 3.07 -9.47 9.06
CA THR A 201 3.16 -8.24 8.30
C THR A 201 1.79 -7.89 7.75
N MET A 202 1.37 -6.65 7.92
CA MET A 202 0.19 -6.14 7.25
C MET A 202 0.55 -5.67 5.84
N ARG A 203 -0.18 -6.16 4.85
CA ARG A 203 -0.04 -5.73 3.47
C ARG A 203 -1.29 -4.99 3.02
N ILE A 204 -1.07 -3.86 2.36
CA ILE A 204 -2.13 -3.06 1.74
C ILE A 204 -2.07 -3.28 0.23
N ASP A 205 -3.20 -3.65 -0.36
CA ASP A 205 -3.40 -3.71 -1.80
C ASP A 205 -4.42 -2.64 -2.22
N VAL A 206 -4.19 -2.04 -3.39
CA VAL A 206 -4.99 -0.95 -3.95
C VAL A 206 -5.52 -1.43 -5.29
N GLU A 207 -6.85 -1.46 -5.46
CA GLU A 207 -7.56 -2.03 -6.62
C GLU A 207 -8.62 -1.09 -7.21
#